data_AF-A0A174E5D7-F1
#
_entry.id   AF-A0A174E5D7-F1
#
_cell.length_a   1.000
_cell.length_b   1.000
_cell.length_c   1.000
_cell.angle_alpha   90.00
_cell.angle_beta   90.00
_cell.angle_gamma   90.00
#
_symmetry.space_group_name_H-M   'P 1'
#
loop_
_entity.id
_entity.type
_entity.pdbx_description
1 polymer ?
#
loop_
_entity_poly.entity_id
_entity_poly.type
_entity_poly.pdbx_seq_one_letter_code
_entity_poly.pdbx_strand_id
1 'polypeptide(L)'
;MKLTTVEGMQSEIFVPITLKPIFTELKKPLSECKVAFITAGGIHRKDQTPFNTSGDFSYRVIPFDTPSDMLMVTHGDFDNSDINKDVNAMFPIDRLHELVEEGFIGYF
;
A
#
# COMPACT_ATOMS: atom_id res chain seq x y z
N MET A 1 -22.34 1.84 -10.29
CA MET A 1 -22.07 0.73 -9.35
C MET A 1 -22.99 0.91 -8.15
N LYS A 2 -23.90 -0.03 -7.87
CA LYS A 2 -24.85 0.09 -6.74
C LYS A 2 -24.17 -0.53 -5.52
N LEU A 3 -23.69 0.30 -4.60
CA LEU A 3 -23.13 -0.18 -3.33
C LEU A 3 -24.25 -0.93 -2.58
N THR A 4 -24.13 -2.24 -2.45
CA THR A 4 -25.04 -3.05 -1.64
C THR A 4 -24.50 -3.10 -0.23
N THR A 5 -25.01 -2.25 0.66
CA THR A 5 -24.83 -2.41 2.10
C THR A 5 -25.73 -3.55 2.56
N VAL A 6 -25.14 -4.59 3.15
CA VAL A 6 -25.89 -5.66 3.82
C VAL A 6 -26.60 -5.05 5.04
N GLU A 7 -27.90 -5.31 5.17
CA GLU A 7 -28.69 -4.84 6.31
C GLU A 7 -28.12 -5.44 7.61
N GLY A 8 -27.77 -4.58 8.57
CA GLY A 8 -27.17 -5.00 9.84
C GLY A 8 -25.64 -5.13 9.87
N MET A 9 -24.93 -4.76 8.79
CA MET A 9 -23.46 -4.68 8.83
C MET A 9 -23.03 -3.56 9.80
N GLN A 10 -22.46 -3.95 10.93
CA GLN A 10 -21.92 -3.05 11.94
C GLN A 10 -20.48 -3.44 12.24
N SER A 11 -19.60 -2.44 12.44
CA SER A 11 -18.24 -2.68 12.92
C SER A 11 -18.29 -3.27 14.31
N GLU A 12 -17.56 -4.37 14.56
CA GLU A 12 -17.38 -4.92 15.91
C GLU A 12 -16.68 -3.93 16.86
N ILE A 13 -15.88 -3.03 16.28
CA ILE A 13 -15.19 -1.97 17.00
C ILE A 13 -16.11 -0.76 17.07
N PHE A 14 -16.58 -0.41 18.27
CA PHE A 14 -17.31 0.83 18.52
C PHE A 14 -16.36 2.02 18.33
N VAL A 15 -16.61 2.83 17.30
CA VAL A 15 -15.84 4.05 17.03
C VAL A 15 -16.69 5.25 17.46
N PRO A 16 -16.50 5.79 18.69
CA PRO A 16 -17.37 6.84 19.24
C PRO A 16 -17.23 8.20 18.53
N ILE A 17 -16.14 8.40 17.78
CA ILE A 17 -15.83 9.65 17.11
C ILE A 17 -15.41 9.35 15.67
N THR A 18 -16.28 9.67 14.72
CA THR A 18 -15.95 9.70 13.29
C THR A 18 -15.78 11.15 12.87
N LEU A 19 -14.55 11.67 12.95
CA LEU A 19 -14.26 12.99 12.42
C LEU A 19 -14.50 13.02 10.91
N LYS A 20 -14.93 14.17 10.38
CA LYS A 20 -15.04 14.35 8.93
C LYS A 20 -13.64 14.13 8.31
N PRO A 21 -13.51 13.32 7.25
CA PRO A 21 -12.21 13.13 6.60
C PRO A 21 -11.67 14.47 6.12
N ILE A 22 -10.40 14.74 6.42
CA ILE A 22 -9.69 15.89 5.87
C ILE A 22 -9.31 15.52 4.44
N PHE A 23 -10.10 16.00 3.48
CA PHE A 23 -9.82 15.80 2.06
C PHE A 23 -9.01 16.98 1.53
N THR A 24 -7.85 16.69 0.94
CA THR A 24 -7.04 17.69 0.23
C THR A 24 -7.26 17.49 -1.26
N GLU A 25 -7.91 18.47 -1.90
CA GLU A 25 -8.16 18.42 -3.34
C GLU A 25 -6.87 18.47 -4.15
N LEU A 26 -6.82 17.72 -5.25
CA LEU A 26 -5.71 17.77 -6.20
C LEU A 26 -5.71 19.13 -6.89
N LYS A 27 -4.53 19.77 -6.95
CA LYS A 27 -4.34 21.08 -7.59
C LYS A 27 -3.87 20.98 -9.05
N LYS A 28 -3.61 19.77 -9.53
CA LYS A 28 -3.13 19.46 -10.88
C LYS A 28 -3.67 18.11 -11.35
N PRO A 29 -3.70 17.86 -12.67
CA PRO A 29 -4.10 16.56 -13.22
C PRO A 29 -3.30 15.41 -12.61
N LEU A 30 -3.92 14.23 -12.50
CA LEU A 30 -3.28 13.05 -11.92
C LEU A 30 -2.02 12.62 -12.70
N SER A 31 -2.03 12.79 -14.02
CA SER A 31 -0.89 12.55 -14.92
C SER A 31 0.31 13.45 -14.64
N GLU A 32 0.13 14.55 -13.89
CA GLU A 32 1.21 15.42 -13.44
C GLU A 32 1.58 15.19 -11.96
N CYS A 33 0.86 14.32 -11.25
CA CYS A 33 1.09 14.01 -9.84
C CYS A 33 2.19 12.97 -9.67
N LYS A 34 3.03 13.18 -8.65
CA LYS A 34 3.93 12.16 -8.13
C LYS A 34 3.16 11.28 -7.16
N VAL A 35 3.09 9.99 -7.45
CA VAL A 35 2.34 9.00 -6.65
C VAL A 35 3.33 8.02 -6.02
N ALA A 36 3.03 7.61 -4.79
CA ALA A 36 3.81 6.62 -4.06
C ALA A 36 2.88 5.75 -3.22
N PHE A 37 3.27 4.49 -3.01
CA PHE A 37 2.65 3.64 -2.02
C PHE A 37 3.35 3.76 -0.67
N ILE A 38 2.55 3.76 0.39
CA ILE A 38 3.00 3.71 1.78
C ILE A 38 2.22 2.58 2.43
N THR A 39 2.94 1.62 3.01
CA THR A 39 2.34 0.45 3.66
C THR A 39 2.95 0.22 5.02
N ALA A 40 2.12 -0.21 5.97
CA ALA A 40 2.55 -0.74 7.26
C ALA A 40 2.68 -2.29 7.23
N GLY A 41 2.46 -2.93 6.07
CA GLY A 41 2.45 -4.39 5.91
C GLY A 41 3.83 -5.06 5.90
N GLY A 42 4.90 -4.36 6.31
CA GLY A 42 6.24 -4.96 6.45
C GLY A 42 6.93 -5.34 5.14
N ILE A 43 6.57 -4.72 4.01
CA ILE A 43 7.25 -4.95 2.72
C ILE A 43 8.60 -4.23 2.69
N HIS A 44 9.64 -4.93 2.25
CA HIS A 44 10.97 -4.37 2.05
C HIS A 44 11.73 -5.13 0.96
N ARG A 45 12.88 -4.59 0.53
CA ARG A 45 13.78 -5.31 -0.38
C ARG A 45 14.49 -6.44 0.35
N LYS A 46 14.82 -7.52 -0.38
CA LYS A 46 15.58 -8.67 0.12
C LYS A 46 16.98 -8.32 0.64
N ASP A 47 17.57 -7.22 0.17
CA ASP A 47 18.89 -6.73 0.58
C ASP A 47 18.85 -5.73 1.75
N GLN A 48 17.66 -5.40 2.26
CA GLN A 48 17.48 -4.54 3.42
C GLN A 48 17.37 -5.36 4.70
N THR A 49 17.77 -4.76 5.83
CA THR A 49 17.56 -5.34 7.16
C THR A 49 16.08 -5.64 7.38
N PRO A 50 15.70 -6.89 7.70
CA PRO A 50 14.32 -7.25 8.04
C PRO A 50 13.77 -6.41 9.19
N PHE A 51 12.45 -6.23 9.24
CA PHE A 51 11.79 -5.54 10.35
C PHE A 51 11.87 -6.37 11.63
N ASN A 52 11.99 -5.70 12.77
CA ASN A 52 11.74 -6.33 14.05
C ASN A 52 10.22 -6.44 14.27
N THR A 53 9.67 -7.66 14.30
CA THR A 53 8.23 -7.88 14.48
C THR A 53 7.71 -7.46 15.86
N SER A 54 8.61 -7.11 16.78
CA SER A 54 8.28 -6.59 18.11
C SER A 54 8.53 -5.07 18.20
N GLY A 55 7.67 -4.29 17.56
CA GLY A 55 7.62 -2.83 17.75
C GLY A 55 8.64 -2.02 16.93
N ASP A 56 8.99 -2.46 15.72
CA ASP A 56 9.80 -1.67 14.79
C ASP A 56 9.01 -0.47 14.23
N PHE A 57 9.49 0.74 14.49
CA PHE A 57 8.95 2.01 14.00
C PHE A 57 9.84 2.65 12.91
N SER A 58 10.87 1.92 12.45
CA SER A 58 11.67 2.35 11.30
C SER A 58 10.90 2.14 9.99
N TYR A 59 11.45 2.68 8.90
CA TYR A 59 10.89 2.50 7.57
C TYR A 59 11.96 1.95 6.62
N ARG A 60 11.49 1.43 5.48
CA ARG A 60 12.34 1.02 4.36
C ARG A 60 11.87 1.76 3.13
N VAL A 61 12.82 2.36 2.41
CA VAL A 61 12.54 2.99 1.12
C VAL A 61 12.69 1.93 0.05
N ILE A 62 11.69 1.83 -0.82
CA ILE A 62 11.71 0.98 -2.00
C ILE A 62 11.83 1.93 -3.21
N PRO A 63 12.97 1.93 -3.93
CA PRO A 63 13.10 2.65 -5.19
C PRO A 63 12.03 2.23 -6.19
N PHE A 64 11.54 3.18 -6.99
CA PHE A 64 10.48 2.95 -7.96
C PHE A 64 10.82 1.79 -8.90
N ASP A 65 12.05 1.74 -9.40
CA ASP A 65 12.56 0.72 -10.33
C ASP A 65 12.88 -0.63 -9.69
N THR A 66 12.51 -0.85 -8.42
CA THR A 66 12.73 -2.14 -7.75
C THR A 66 11.86 -3.22 -8.41
N PRO A 67 12.45 -4.33 -8.92
CA PRO A 67 11.67 -5.46 -9.41
C PRO A 67 10.82 -6.08 -8.30
N SER A 68 9.59 -6.49 -8.62
CA SER A 68 8.70 -7.10 -7.62
C SER A 68 9.28 -8.37 -6.99
N ASP A 69 10.06 -9.14 -7.75
CA ASP A 69 10.75 -10.34 -7.25
C ASP A 69 11.93 -10.03 -6.29
N MET A 70 12.33 -8.77 -6.15
CA MET A 70 13.32 -8.32 -5.17
C MET A 70 12.68 -7.90 -3.84
N LEU A 71 11.35 -7.91 -3.76
CA LEU A 71 10.61 -7.61 -2.55
C LEU A 71 10.33 -8.87 -1.72
N MET A 72 10.19 -8.67 -0.42
CA MET A 72 9.77 -9.68 0.53
C MET A 72 9.00 -9.02 1.68
N VAL A 73 8.41 -9.85 2.54
CA VAL A 73 7.64 -9.42 3.71
C VAL A 73 8.29 -9.92 5.00
N THR A 74 8.35 -9.05 6.00
CA THR A 74 8.64 -9.43 7.39
C THR A 74 7.54 -8.82 8.27
N HIS A 75 6.51 -9.60 8.57
CA HIS A 75 5.38 -9.18 9.39
C HIS A 75 4.86 -10.36 10.24
N GLY A 76 4.50 -10.11 11.50
CA GLY A 76 4.12 -11.18 12.45
C GLY A 76 2.63 -11.51 12.50
N ASP A 77 1.76 -10.56 12.17
CA ASP A 77 0.34 -10.64 12.58
C ASP A 77 -0.65 -11.18 11.54
N PHE A 78 -0.19 -11.69 10.38
CA PHE A 78 -1.07 -12.29 9.37
C PHE A 78 -0.33 -13.31 8.48
N ASP A 79 -1.09 -14.19 7.80
CA ASP A 79 -0.54 -15.16 6.86
C ASP A 79 0.09 -14.48 5.63
N ASN A 80 1.37 -14.76 5.38
CA ASN A 80 2.12 -14.18 4.28
C ASN A 80 2.07 -15.02 2.99
N SER A 81 1.32 -16.13 2.97
CA SER A 81 1.34 -17.11 1.87
C SER A 81 1.09 -16.51 0.49
N ASP A 82 0.13 -15.59 0.35
CA ASP A 82 -0.17 -14.96 -0.94
C ASP A 82 0.85 -13.89 -1.33
N ILE A 83 1.36 -13.13 -0.37
CA ILE A 83 2.40 -12.10 -0.61
C ILE A 83 3.72 -12.74 -1.04
N ASN A 84 4.02 -13.92 -0.49
CA ASN A 84 5.20 -14.69 -0.86
C ASN A 84 5.09 -15.28 -2.28
N LYS A 85 3.88 -15.42 -2.83
CA LYS A 85 3.66 -15.84 -4.24
C LYS A 85 3.69 -14.63 -5.17
N ASP A 86 3.04 -13.54 -4.77
CA ASP A 86 2.95 -12.29 -5.52
C ASP A 86 2.85 -11.11 -4.55
N VAL A 87 3.92 -10.31 -4.49
CA VAL A 87 3.99 -9.14 -3.61
C VAL A 87 2.93 -8.09 -3.98
N ASN A 88 2.44 -8.09 -5.22
CA ASN A 88 1.43 -7.14 -5.68
C ASN A 88 0.08 -7.31 -4.97
N ALA A 89 -0.14 -8.44 -4.27
CA ALA A 89 -1.31 -8.62 -3.40
C ALA A 89 -1.36 -7.62 -2.22
N MET A 90 -0.20 -7.10 -1.80
CA MET A 90 -0.08 -6.14 -0.68
C MET A 90 0.58 -4.82 -1.09
N PHE A 91 1.54 -4.87 -2.01
CA PHE A 91 2.28 -3.71 -2.50
C PHE A 91 2.35 -3.78 -4.03
N PRO A 92 1.32 -3.28 -4.73
CA PRO A 92 1.13 -3.46 -6.18
C PRO A 92 2.08 -2.59 -7.01
N ILE A 93 3.39 -2.76 -6.83
CA ILE A 93 4.45 -1.99 -7.48
C ILE A 93 4.39 -2.12 -9.00
N ASP A 94 4.06 -3.30 -9.53
CA ASP A 94 3.97 -3.52 -10.98
C ASP A 94 2.78 -2.73 -11.55
N ARG A 95 1.66 -2.65 -10.81
CA ARG A 95 0.53 -1.81 -11.20
C ARG A 95 0.88 -0.32 -11.14
N LEU A 96 1.77 0.10 -10.25
CA LEU A 96 2.27 1.47 -10.22
C LEU A 96 3.10 1.79 -11.47
N HIS A 97 3.91 0.85 -11.93
CA HIS A 97 4.67 0.99 -13.18
C HIS A 97 3.74 1.09 -14.38
N GLU A 98 2.76 0.19 -14.49
CA GLU A 98 1.75 0.22 -15.57
C GLU A 98 1.01 1.56 -15.62
N LEU A 99 0.61 2.12 -14.47
CA LEU A 99 -0.07 3.41 -14.42
C LEU A 99 0.81 4.58 -14.89
N VAL A 100 2.13 4.50 -14.68
CA VAL A 100 3.07 5.46 -15.26
C VAL A 100 3.18 5.26 -16.77
N GLU A 101 3.34 4.01 -17.22
CA GLU A 101 3.47 3.66 -18.65
C GLU A 101 2.25 4.09 -19.47
N GLU A 102 1.05 3.92 -18.91
CA GLU A 102 -0.22 4.35 -19.51
C GLU A 102 -0.46 5.88 -19.41
N GLY A 103 0.38 6.61 -18.67
CA GLY A 103 0.29 8.06 -18.49
C GLY A 103 -0.85 8.51 -17.56
N PHE A 104 -1.42 7.60 -16.76
CA PHE A 104 -2.44 7.94 -15.76
C PHE A 104 -1.87 8.76 -14.60
N ILE A 105 -0.62 8.49 -14.22
CA ILE A 105 0.13 9.19 -13.17
C ILE A 105 1.48 9.69 -13.72
N GLY A 106 2.07 10.68 -13.05
CA GLY A 106 3.37 11.24 -13.47
C GLY A 106 4.56 10.38 -13.06
N TYR A 107 5.56 10.29 -13.95
CA TYR A 107 6.91 9.84 -13.61
C TYR A 107 7.72 10.94 -12.92
N PHE A 108 8.76 10.58 -12.15
CA PHE A 108 9.53 11.52 -11.34
C PHE A 108 11.02 11.21 -11.25
#